data_AF-A0A2E3TRL3-F1
#
_entry.id   AF-A0A2E3TRL3-F1
#
_cell.length_a   1.000
_cell.length_b   1.000
_cell.length_c   1.000
_cell.angle_alpha   90.00
_cell.angle_beta   90.00
_cell.angle_gamma   90.00
#
_symmetry.space_group_name_H-M   'P 1'
#
loop_
_entity.id
_entity.type
_entity.pdbx_description
1 polymer ?
#
loop_
_entity_poly.entity_id
_entity_poly.type
_entity_poly.pdbx_seq_one_letter_code
_entity_poly.pdbx_strand_id
1 'polypeptide(L)'
;MFDKLFDLPAHPLLVHAPVVLLPIAAILMVMFAVKPAWRLAAGWWPLALVGVTVVLLFGAKESGEALIEAYDRANGEGAVDIKLHESLAETTFVMTLVWFFLLAALTAMERLEGLRTGALAFVATNTRARQALGWLVAVVGLFAMVWMIRTGHEGAKSVWGPRVDILFPEV
;
A
#
# COMPACT_ATOMS: atom_id res chain seq x y z
N MET A 1 8.74 -5.46 -19.22
CA MET A 1 7.53 -4.66 -19.54
C MET A 1 7.33 -3.50 -18.55
N PHE A 2 8.08 -3.43 -17.46
CA PHE A 2 8.00 -2.39 -16.41
C PHE A 2 9.25 -1.48 -16.40
N ASP A 3 10.02 -1.51 -17.47
CA ASP A 3 11.43 -1.11 -17.45
C ASP A 3 11.55 0.41 -17.67
N LYS A 4 10.72 0.97 -18.57
CA LYS A 4 10.71 2.40 -18.89
C LYS A 4 9.29 2.94 -19.13
N LEU A 5 9.10 4.22 -18.80
CA LEU A 5 7.97 5.05 -19.17
C LEU A 5 8.50 6.42 -19.61
N PHE A 6 8.06 6.90 -20.77
CA PHE A 6 8.50 8.19 -21.33
C PHE A 6 10.04 8.33 -21.36
N ASP A 7 10.71 7.27 -21.83
CA ASP A 7 12.18 7.16 -21.91
C ASP A 7 12.95 7.21 -20.59
N LEU A 8 12.26 7.22 -19.45
CA LEU A 8 12.82 7.20 -18.10
C LEU A 8 12.54 5.85 -17.42
N PRO A 9 13.32 5.46 -16.39
CA PRO A 9 12.96 4.32 -15.54
C PRO A 9 11.53 4.45 -15.01
N ALA A 10 10.74 3.38 -15.12
CA ALA A 10 9.32 3.47 -14.75
C ALA A 10 9.11 3.61 -13.24
N HIS A 11 9.99 3.01 -12.42
CA HIS A 11 9.80 2.93 -10.97
C HIS A 11 9.62 4.30 -10.30
N PRO A 12 10.51 5.30 -10.48
CA PRO A 12 10.31 6.63 -9.93
C PRO A 12 8.99 7.29 -10.34
N LEU A 13 8.44 6.96 -11.51
CA LEU A 13 7.15 7.49 -11.95
C LEU A 13 5.98 6.75 -11.30
N LEU A 14 6.04 5.43 -11.27
CA LEU A 14 4.96 4.58 -10.75
C LEU A 14 4.76 4.70 -9.25
N VAL A 15 5.81 4.98 -8.47
CA VAL A 15 5.71 5.10 -7.00
C VAL A 15 4.89 6.30 -6.53
N HIS A 16 4.75 7.35 -7.34
CA HIS A 16 4.01 8.57 -6.94
C HIS A 16 2.56 8.26 -6.59
N ALA A 17 1.90 7.42 -7.39
CA ALA A 17 0.49 7.10 -7.20
C ALA A 17 0.21 6.34 -5.88
N PRO A 18 0.87 5.21 -5.55
CA PRO A 18 0.64 4.50 -4.29
C PRO A 18 1.11 5.31 -3.06
N VAL A 19 2.17 6.12 -3.19
CA VAL A 19 2.62 7.02 -2.09
C VAL A 19 1.55 8.04 -1.70
N VAL A 20 0.68 8.45 -2.64
CA VAL A 20 -0.44 9.37 -2.36
C VAL A 20 -1.71 8.61 -1.96
N LEU A 21 -2.09 7.59 -2.72
CA LEU A 21 -3.37 6.91 -2.56
C LEU A 21 -3.45 6.08 -1.28
N LEU A 22 -2.36 5.40 -0.88
CA LEU A 22 -2.37 4.55 0.30
C LEU A 22 -2.61 5.34 1.59
N PRO A 23 -1.90 6.45 1.88
CA PRO A 23 -2.20 7.31 3.03
C PRO A 23 -3.63 7.85 3.03
N ILE A 24 -4.13 8.30 1.87
CA ILE A 24 -5.52 8.79 1.74
C ILE A 24 -6.50 7.68 2.10
N ALA A 25 -6.32 6.48 1.56
CA ALA A 25 -7.17 5.33 1.86
C ALA A 25 -7.13 4.96 3.35
N ALA A 26 -5.96 4.99 3.98
CA ALA A 26 -5.80 4.65 5.39
C ALA A 26 -6.55 5.64 6.29
N ILE A 27 -6.39 6.94 6.04
CA ILE A 27 -7.12 7.99 6.76
C ILE A 27 -8.63 7.86 6.55
N LEU A 28 -9.08 7.61 5.32
CA LEU A 28 -10.50 7.38 5.01
C LEU A 28 -11.05 6.17 5.78
N MET A 29 -10.30 5.07 5.91
CA MET A 29 -10.76 3.90 6.67
C MET A 29 -10.90 4.21 8.16
N VAL A 30 -10.04 5.05 8.73
CA VAL A 30 -10.20 5.54 10.11
C VAL A 30 -11.48 6.37 10.23
N MET A 31 -11.72 7.31 9.31
CA MET A 31 -12.95 8.12 9.31
C MET A 31 -14.20 7.24 9.20
N PHE A 32 -14.15 6.18 8.39
CA PHE A 32 -15.23 5.20 8.23
C PHE A 32 -15.42 4.28 9.44
N ALA A 33 -14.35 3.95 10.16
CA ALA A 33 -14.46 3.25 11.43
C ALA A 33 -15.13 4.14 12.48
N VAL A 34 -14.79 5.43 12.54
CA VAL A 34 -15.43 6.40 13.46
C VAL A 34 -16.89 6.65 13.09
N LYS A 35 -17.20 6.79 11.79
CA LYS A 35 -18.55 7.06 11.29
C LYS A 35 -18.99 6.05 10.22
N PRO A 36 -19.53 4.88 10.63
CA PRO A 36 -19.92 3.80 9.70
C PRO A 36 -20.97 4.22 8.66
N ALA A 37 -21.81 5.21 8.99
CA ALA A 37 -22.79 5.75 8.03
C ALA A 37 -22.11 6.33 6.77
N TRP A 38 -20.93 6.94 6.89
CA TRP A 38 -20.17 7.44 5.75
C TRP A 38 -19.65 6.30 4.86
N ARG A 39 -19.21 5.20 5.47
CA ARG A 39 -18.81 3.99 4.74
C ARG A 39 -19.97 3.38 3.95
N LEU A 40 -21.15 3.30 4.58
CA LEU A 40 -22.36 2.80 3.91
C LEU A 40 -22.79 3.72 2.77
N ALA A 41 -22.66 5.04 2.91
CA ALA A 41 -22.89 5.97 1.82
C ALA A 41 -21.85 5.84 0.68
N ALA A 42 -20.58 5.59 1.02
CA ALA A 42 -19.47 5.51 0.06
C ALA A 42 -19.54 4.29 -0.88
N GLY A 43 -20.43 3.32 -0.67
CA GLY A 43 -20.60 2.25 -1.66
C GLY A 43 -19.43 1.26 -1.69
N TRP A 44 -19.08 0.89 -2.91
CA TRP A 44 -17.92 0.08 -3.28
C TRP A 44 -16.65 0.92 -3.50
N TRP A 45 -16.75 2.26 -3.46
CA TRP A 45 -15.62 3.16 -3.71
C TRP A 45 -14.41 2.92 -2.81
N PRO A 46 -14.56 2.68 -1.49
CA PRO A 46 -13.42 2.42 -0.64
C PRO A 46 -12.65 1.16 -1.06
N LEU A 47 -13.38 0.11 -1.46
CA LEU A 47 -12.79 -1.13 -1.94
C LEU A 47 -12.07 -0.92 -3.27
N ALA A 48 -12.66 -0.17 -4.21
CA ALA A 48 -12.05 0.17 -5.47
C ALA A 48 -10.76 0.98 -5.28
N LEU A 49 -10.76 1.96 -4.36
CA LEU A 49 -9.57 2.75 -4.03
C LEU A 49 -8.41 1.89 -3.53
N VAL A 50 -8.67 1.00 -2.56
CA VAL A 50 -7.63 0.09 -2.05
C VAL A 50 -7.21 -0.92 -3.13
N GLY A 51 -8.14 -1.43 -3.93
CA GLY A 51 -7.83 -2.33 -5.04
C GLY A 51 -6.93 -1.71 -6.11
N VAL A 52 -7.22 -0.48 -6.52
CA VAL A 52 -6.35 0.29 -7.43
C VAL A 52 -4.97 0.51 -6.79
N THR A 53 -4.92 0.81 -5.49
CA THR A 53 -3.65 0.98 -4.76
C THR A 53 -2.81 -0.30 -4.77
N VAL A 54 -3.42 -1.49 -4.62
CA VAL A 54 -2.73 -2.79 -4.72
C VAL A 54 -2.12 -2.99 -6.11
N VAL A 55 -2.88 -2.71 -7.18
CA VAL A 55 -2.38 -2.84 -8.57
C VAL A 55 -1.20 -1.89 -8.82
N LEU A 56 -1.28 -0.66 -8.32
CA LEU A 56 -0.20 0.31 -8.48
C LEU A 56 1.05 -0.05 -7.66
N LEU A 57 0.87 -0.59 -6.46
CA LEU A 57 1.97 -1.13 -5.65
C LEU A 57 2.68 -2.28 -6.37
N PHE A 58 1.92 -3.20 -6.98
CA PHE A 58 2.49 -4.26 -7.80
C PHE A 58 3.34 -3.68 -8.94
N GLY A 59 2.79 -2.72 -9.69
CA GLY A 59 3.56 -2.05 -10.76
C GLY A 59 4.82 -1.34 -10.26
N ALA A 60 4.77 -0.70 -9.09
CA ALA A 60 5.93 -0.07 -8.47
C ALA A 60 6.98 -1.10 -8.03
N LYS A 61 6.57 -2.25 -7.49
CA LYS A 61 7.48 -3.35 -7.12
C LYS A 61 8.18 -3.91 -8.35
N GLU A 62 7.44 -4.36 -9.36
CA GLU A 62 7.99 -4.99 -10.56
C GLU A 62 8.92 -4.04 -11.34
N SER A 63 8.56 -2.75 -11.42
CA SER A 63 9.45 -1.75 -12.02
C SER A 63 10.70 -1.47 -11.18
N GLY A 64 10.64 -1.65 -9.86
CA GLY A 64 11.79 -1.52 -8.96
C GLY A 64 12.79 -2.65 -9.15
N GLU A 65 12.29 -3.88 -9.27
CA GLU A 65 13.11 -5.07 -9.60
C GLU A 65 13.79 -4.90 -10.96
N ALA A 66 13.05 -4.49 -11.99
CA ALA A 66 13.63 -4.20 -13.30
C ALA A 66 14.69 -3.09 -13.28
N LEU A 67 14.50 -2.08 -12.42
CA LEU A 67 15.45 -0.98 -12.24
C LEU A 67 16.75 -1.47 -11.57
N ILE A 68 16.68 -2.24 -10.48
CA ILE A 68 17.90 -2.72 -9.81
C ILE A 68 18.69 -3.67 -10.71
N GLU A 69 18.02 -4.56 -11.45
CA GLU A 69 18.70 -5.42 -12.42
C GLU A 69 19.42 -4.61 -13.51
N ALA A 70 18.79 -3.55 -14.02
CA ALA A 70 19.40 -2.69 -15.02
C ALA A 70 20.58 -1.89 -14.45
N TYR A 71 20.46 -1.45 -13.19
CA TYR A 71 21.52 -0.74 -12.49
C TYR A 71 22.74 -1.65 -12.25
N ASP A 72 22.51 -2.87 -11.79
CA ASP A 72 23.58 -3.85 -11.52
C ASP A 72 24.28 -4.29 -12.81
N ARG A 73 23.54 -4.48 -13.92
CA ARG A 73 24.16 -4.74 -15.23
C ARG A 73 25.10 -3.62 -15.69
N ALA A 74 24.82 -2.38 -15.31
CA ALA A 74 25.61 -1.22 -15.72
C ALA A 74 26.77 -0.91 -14.76
N ASN A 75 26.64 -1.24 -13.46
CA ASN A 75 27.56 -0.79 -12.41
C ASN A 75 28.23 -1.92 -11.62
N GLY A 76 27.87 -3.18 -11.86
CA GLY A 76 28.30 -4.33 -11.09
C GLY A 76 27.22 -4.82 -10.12
N GLU A 77 27.24 -6.11 -9.81
CA GLU A 77 26.28 -6.74 -8.90
C GLU A 77 26.35 -6.13 -7.50
N GLY A 78 25.20 -5.73 -6.95
CA GLY A 78 25.13 -5.11 -5.63
C GLY A 78 25.76 -3.72 -5.54
N ALA A 79 25.80 -2.97 -6.66
CA ALA A 79 26.37 -1.64 -6.72
C ALA A 79 25.64 -0.62 -5.81
N VAL A 80 24.39 -0.91 -5.41
CA VAL A 80 23.64 -0.12 -4.42
C VAL A 80 22.96 -1.05 -3.42
N ASP A 81 23.02 -0.71 -2.12
CA ASP A 81 22.30 -1.45 -1.09
C ASP A 81 20.83 -1.02 -1.04
N ILE A 82 19.95 -1.92 -1.49
CA ILE A 82 18.49 -1.74 -1.53
C ILE A 82 17.73 -2.82 -0.77
N LYS A 83 18.43 -3.76 -0.11
CA LYS A 83 17.80 -4.96 0.49
C LYS A 83 16.69 -4.61 1.48
N LEU A 84 16.93 -3.59 2.31
CA LEU A 84 15.94 -3.14 3.28
C LEU A 84 14.74 -2.45 2.60
N HIS A 85 14.99 -1.61 1.59
CA HIS A 85 13.93 -0.98 0.80
C HIS A 85 13.04 -2.02 0.12
N GLU A 86 13.63 -3.03 -0.52
CA GLU A 86 12.94 -4.13 -1.18
C GLU A 86 12.10 -4.95 -0.19
N SER A 87 12.67 -5.36 0.93
CA SER A 87 11.96 -6.10 1.98
C SER A 87 10.77 -5.31 2.54
N LEU A 88 10.92 -4.01 2.76
CA LEU A 88 9.84 -3.14 3.22
C LEU A 88 8.79 -2.95 2.13
N ALA A 89 9.18 -2.81 0.86
CA ALA A 89 8.27 -2.70 -0.28
C ALA A 89 7.42 -3.97 -0.43
N GLU A 90 8.03 -5.15 -0.35
CA GLU A 90 7.33 -6.44 -0.38
C GLU A 90 6.32 -6.54 0.77
N THR A 91 6.76 -6.19 1.97
CA THR A 91 5.88 -6.20 3.14
C THR A 91 4.72 -5.22 2.99
N THR A 92 4.97 -4.02 2.44
CA THR A 92 3.94 -3.01 2.15
C THR A 92 2.90 -3.55 1.16
N PHE A 93 3.36 -4.21 0.08
CA PHE A 93 2.48 -4.83 -0.90
C PHE A 93 1.60 -5.92 -0.28
N VAL A 94 2.20 -6.88 0.43
CA VAL A 94 1.48 -7.99 1.08
C VAL A 94 0.49 -7.47 2.14
N MET A 95 0.89 -6.50 2.97
CA MET A 95 0.00 -5.88 3.96
C MET A 95 -1.20 -5.20 3.30
N THR A 96 -0.97 -4.47 2.20
CA THR A 96 -2.05 -3.79 1.46
C THR A 96 -2.97 -4.80 0.77
N LEU A 97 -2.44 -5.93 0.30
CA LEU A 97 -3.23 -7.03 -0.27
C LEU A 97 -4.12 -7.69 0.80
N VAL A 98 -3.58 -7.97 1.98
CA VAL A 98 -4.36 -8.47 3.13
C VAL A 98 -5.44 -7.45 3.52
N TRP A 99 -5.08 -6.17 3.58
CA TRP A 99 -6.02 -5.09 3.86
C TRP A 99 -7.18 -5.03 2.85
N PHE A 100 -6.86 -5.16 1.56
CA PHE A 100 -7.86 -5.23 0.49
C PHE A 100 -8.87 -6.36 0.73
N PHE A 101 -8.41 -7.58 1.05
CA PHE A 101 -9.32 -8.71 1.29
C PHE A 101 -10.14 -8.55 2.56
N LEU A 102 -9.58 -7.96 3.63
CA LEU A 102 -10.34 -7.64 4.84
C LEU A 102 -11.44 -6.61 4.55
N LEU A 103 -11.12 -5.56 3.79
CA LEU A 103 -12.10 -4.57 3.35
C LEU A 103 -13.14 -5.19 2.42
N ALA A 104 -12.74 -6.06 1.50
CA ALA A 104 -13.65 -6.78 0.60
C ALA A 104 -14.65 -7.63 1.38
N ALA A 105 -14.19 -8.37 2.40
CA ALA A 105 -15.05 -9.15 3.27
C ALA A 105 -16.06 -8.27 4.01
N LEU A 106 -15.60 -7.14 4.60
CA LEU A 106 -16.48 -6.18 5.26
C LEU A 106 -17.51 -5.60 4.28
N THR A 107 -17.09 -5.12 3.10
CA THR A 107 -17.99 -4.58 2.07
C THR A 107 -18.99 -5.62 1.61
N ALA A 108 -18.56 -6.86 1.36
CA ALA A 108 -19.44 -7.93 0.93
C ALA A 108 -20.52 -8.23 1.98
N MET A 109 -20.16 -8.35 3.27
CA MET A 109 -21.11 -8.60 4.37
C MET A 109 -22.20 -7.52 4.49
N GLU A 110 -21.92 -6.30 4.06
CA GLU A 110 -22.85 -5.17 4.19
C GLU A 110 -23.72 -4.93 2.96
N ARG A 111 -23.30 -5.49 1.81
CA ARG A 111 -23.94 -5.23 0.51
C ARG A 111 -24.62 -6.45 -0.07
N LEU A 112 -24.13 -7.65 0.24
CA LEU A 112 -24.63 -8.88 -0.35
C LEU A 112 -25.62 -9.53 0.61
N GLU A 113 -26.89 -9.55 0.22
CA GLU A 113 -27.99 -10.09 1.02
C GLU A 113 -27.88 -11.60 1.28
N GLY A 114 -27.14 -12.32 0.42
CA GLY A 114 -26.97 -13.78 0.46
C GLY A 114 -25.90 -14.32 1.41
N LEU A 115 -25.07 -13.48 2.05
CA LEU A 115 -23.97 -13.92 2.92
C LEU A 115 -24.41 -14.32 4.35
N ARG A 116 -25.66 -14.76 4.51
CA ARG A 116 -26.32 -15.01 5.80
C ARG A 116 -26.21 -16.46 6.28
N THR A 117 -25.21 -17.21 5.84
CA THR A 117 -24.94 -18.57 6.34
C THR A 117 -23.63 -18.65 7.12
N GLY A 118 -23.59 -19.46 8.18
CA GLY A 118 -22.38 -19.73 8.97
C GLY A 118 -21.82 -18.54 9.78
N ALA A 119 -20.51 -18.52 10.03
CA ALA A 119 -19.82 -17.49 10.81
C ALA A 119 -19.95 -16.07 10.19
N LEU A 120 -20.07 -15.98 8.86
CA LEU A 120 -20.29 -14.72 8.14
C LEU A 120 -21.65 -14.10 8.49
N ALA A 121 -22.68 -14.93 8.73
CA ALA A 121 -24.00 -14.49 9.16
C ALA A 121 -23.97 -13.82 10.55
N PHE A 122 -23.21 -14.40 11.48
CA PHE A 122 -23.06 -13.84 12.83
C PHE A 122 -22.45 -12.45 12.77
N VAL A 123 -21.36 -12.27 12.02
CA VAL A 123 -20.73 -10.96 11.86
C VAL A 123 -21.68 -10.00 11.14
N ALA A 124 -22.26 -10.39 10.00
CA ALA A 124 -23.15 -9.53 9.21
C ALA A 124 -24.37 -9.01 10.00
N THR A 125 -24.94 -9.84 10.88
CA THR A 125 -26.12 -9.48 11.69
C THR A 125 -25.75 -8.78 13.01
N ASN A 126 -24.51 -8.92 13.48
CA ASN A 126 -24.04 -8.31 14.73
C ASN A 126 -23.30 -6.99 14.47
N THR A 127 -23.93 -5.88 14.84
CA THR A 127 -23.36 -4.53 14.67
C THR A 127 -22.03 -4.35 15.40
N ARG A 128 -21.83 -4.94 16.59
CA ARG A 128 -20.55 -4.83 17.31
C ARG A 128 -19.43 -5.59 16.60
N ALA A 129 -19.73 -6.78 16.06
CA ALA A 129 -18.77 -7.56 15.30
C ALA A 129 -18.35 -6.84 14.00
N ARG A 130 -19.30 -6.27 13.25
CA ARG A 130 -18.99 -5.41 12.08
C ARG A 130 -18.15 -4.20 12.45
N GLN A 131 -18.46 -3.57 13.59
CA GLN A 131 -17.71 -2.42 14.06
C GLN A 131 -16.27 -2.79 14.43
N ALA A 132 -16.07 -3.93 15.11
CA ALA A 132 -14.74 -4.45 15.42
C ALA A 132 -13.94 -4.76 14.14
N LEU A 133 -14.57 -5.36 13.13
CA LEU A 133 -13.95 -5.59 11.82
C LEU A 133 -13.61 -4.27 11.11
N GLY A 134 -14.48 -3.26 11.18
CA GLY A 134 -14.20 -1.92 10.66
C GLY A 134 -12.96 -1.27 11.29
N TRP A 135 -12.81 -1.39 12.61
CA TRP A 135 -11.60 -0.93 13.31
C TRP A 135 -10.36 -1.74 12.93
N LEU A 136 -10.48 -3.07 12.79
CA LEU A 136 -9.39 -3.91 12.31
C LEU A 136 -8.92 -3.47 10.91
N VAL A 137 -9.85 -3.23 9.99
CA VAL A 137 -9.56 -2.70 8.65
C VAL A 137 -8.82 -1.36 8.73
N ALA A 138 -9.24 -0.45 9.61
CA ALA A 138 -8.56 0.84 9.79
C ALA A 138 -7.13 0.67 10.33
N VAL A 139 -6.94 -0.18 11.34
CA VAL A 139 -5.62 -0.44 11.96
C VAL A 139 -4.66 -1.08 10.96
N VAL A 140 -5.09 -2.07 10.19
CA VAL A 140 -4.25 -2.70 9.15
C VAL A 140 -3.88 -1.67 8.08
N GLY A 141 -4.80 -0.79 7.68
CA GLY A 141 -4.52 0.31 6.76
C GLY A 141 -3.47 1.30 7.29
N LEU A 142 -3.53 1.64 8.59
CA LEU A 142 -2.50 2.46 9.23
C LEU A 142 -1.14 1.77 9.26
N PHE A 143 -1.09 0.47 9.54
CA PHE A 143 0.18 -0.28 9.46
C PHE A 143 0.75 -0.29 8.04
N ALA A 144 -0.08 -0.51 7.02
CA ALA A 144 0.36 -0.41 5.62
C ALA A 144 0.90 0.99 5.30
N MET A 145 0.28 2.06 5.83
CA MET A 145 0.77 3.43 5.67
C MET A 145 2.14 3.64 6.33
N VAL A 146 2.32 3.15 7.57
CA VAL A 146 3.62 3.25 8.26
C VAL A 146 4.70 2.49 7.50
N TRP A 147 4.40 1.30 6.98
CA TRP A 147 5.33 0.52 6.17
C TRP A 147 5.69 1.23 4.86
N MET A 148 4.71 1.82 4.16
CA MET A 148 4.96 2.65 2.97
C MET A 148 5.91 3.82 3.27
N ILE A 149 5.72 4.52 4.39
CA ILE A 149 6.62 5.62 4.80
C ILE A 149 8.03 5.09 5.02
N ARG A 150 8.19 3.93 5.67
CA ARG A 150 9.49 3.29 5.87
C ARG A 150 10.14 2.88 4.55
N THR A 151 9.37 2.29 3.63
CA THR A 151 9.84 1.96 2.27
C THR A 151 10.35 3.20 1.55
N GLY A 152 9.58 4.30 1.57
CA GLY A 152 9.96 5.56 0.95
C GLY A 152 11.22 6.17 1.57
N HIS A 153 11.34 6.13 2.89
CA HIS A 153 12.53 6.60 3.61
C HIS A 153 13.80 5.84 3.23
N GLU A 154 13.74 4.51 3.21
CA GLU A 154 14.88 3.68 2.80
C GLU A 154 15.21 3.83 1.30
N GLY A 155 14.21 4.06 0.45
CA GLY A 155 14.43 4.39 -0.95
C GLY A 155 15.08 5.76 -1.14
N ALA A 156 14.71 6.75 -0.32
CA ALA A 156 15.38 8.05 -0.33
C ALA A 156 16.83 7.93 0.15
N LYS A 157 17.10 7.13 1.19
CA LYS A 157 18.46 6.88 1.68
C LYS A 157 19.37 6.23 0.63
N SER A 158 18.88 5.25 -0.14
CA SER A 158 19.72 4.58 -1.15
C SER A 158 20.17 5.54 -2.26
N VAL A 159 19.32 6.51 -2.62
CA VAL A 159 19.62 7.50 -3.68
C VAL A 159 20.39 8.71 -3.16
N TRP A 160 20.02 9.22 -1.98
CA TRP A 160 20.49 10.52 -1.50
C TRP A 160 21.50 10.43 -0.36
N GLY A 161 21.54 9.33 0.39
CA GLY A 161 22.46 9.13 1.51
C GLY A 161 23.92 9.42 1.13
N PRO A 162 24.48 8.80 0.07
CA PRO A 162 25.84 9.06 -0.38
C PRO A 162 26.12 10.49 -0.85
N ARG A 163 25.07 11.30 -1.06
CA ARG A 163 25.15 12.68 -1.54
C ARG A 163 25.04 13.71 -0.42
N VAL A 164 24.54 13.33 0.77
CA VAL A 164 24.27 14.29 1.86
C VAL A 164 25.54 15.04 2.23
N ASP A 165 26.63 14.35 2.53
CA ASP A 165 27.88 14.99 2.99
C ASP A 165 28.56 15.82 1.88
N ILE A 166 28.30 15.49 0.62
CA ILE A 166 28.80 16.24 -0.55
C ILE A 166 28.01 17.54 -0.73
N LEU A 167 26.69 17.49 -0.54
CA LEU A 167 25.78 18.62 -0.74
C LEU A 167 25.71 19.55 0.49
N PHE A 168 25.90 19.00 1.68
CA PHE A 168 25.78 19.67 2.97
C PHE A 168 26.98 19.30 3.87
N PRO A 169 28.20 19.76 3.54
CA PRO A 169 29.38 19.45 4.35
C PRO A 169 29.23 20.03 5.77
N GLU A 170 29.64 19.25 6.79
CA GLU A 170 29.76 19.77 8.16
C GLU A 170 30.82 20.89 8.19
N VAL A 171 30.46 22.03 8.79
CA VAL A 171 31.27 23.26 8.85
C VAL A 171 32.27 23.21 10.01
#